data_AF-H6LIA6-F1
#
_entry.id   AF-H6LIA6-F1
#
_cell.length_a   1.000
_cell.length_b   1.000
_cell.length_c   1.000
_cell.angle_alpha   90.00
_cell.angle_beta   90.00
_cell.angle_gamma   90.00
#
_symmetry.space_group_name_H-M   'P 1'
#
loop_
_entity.id
_entity.type
_entity.pdbx_description
1 polymer ?
#
loop_
_entity_poly.entity_id
_entity_poly.type
_entity_poly.pdbx_seq_one_letter_code
_entity_poly.pdbx_strand_id
1 'polypeptide(L)'
;MKKHTLIIYFSVAIIIISIVCYYFFIIKKDNGITQVNQINDPVTANEKEQLYKNPYLPDGFKAIDVGESTWSKDDQGYVNWNKGLVIEDLLTGNQFVWVPVDQNEVTYNNLKNSGTTEIILTDKDRNQIDENGGFYIARYECGVPKEKNEQLENINKSTNDVSGIPVSQQGSRPWNYISFNNAQKNAMLMYENEDIHSEIISEAFWNITMQWLRNAGYDVDNDSYRFGNYSNTYYSFSGLYSSDYGKSYRFKEAGEKEDKNLILATGIVSKHMTNNIYDLAGNLNEFVNGKRPEGYGGYYDNISKVAANSNSGTPGANDQQGFRVTLYRNE
;
A
#
# COMPACT_ATOMS: atom_id res chain seq x y z
N MET A 1 -4.25 -11.61 -60.30
CA MET A 1 -3.96 -10.86 -59.05
C MET A 1 -5.10 -10.82 -58.04
N LYS A 2 -6.39 -10.65 -58.42
CA LYS A 2 -7.49 -10.49 -57.43
C LYS A 2 -7.84 -11.72 -56.56
N LYS A 3 -7.65 -12.95 -57.03
CA LYS A 3 -7.99 -14.17 -56.26
C LYS A 3 -7.02 -14.46 -55.10
N HIS A 4 -5.71 -14.24 -55.28
CA HIS A 4 -4.72 -14.47 -54.21
C HIS A 4 -4.84 -13.44 -53.08
N THR A 5 -5.11 -12.19 -53.40
CA THR A 5 -5.35 -11.14 -52.40
C THR A 5 -6.59 -11.43 -51.56
N LEU A 6 -7.68 -11.92 -52.16
CA LEU A 6 -8.91 -12.28 -51.44
C LEU A 6 -8.70 -13.46 -50.47
N ILE A 7 -7.93 -14.47 -50.88
CA ILE A 7 -7.60 -15.63 -50.03
C ILE A 7 -6.76 -15.17 -48.82
N ILE A 8 -5.78 -14.29 -49.00
CA ILE A 8 -4.94 -13.78 -47.91
C ILE A 8 -5.79 -13.00 -46.89
N TYR A 9 -6.69 -12.11 -47.35
CA TYR A 9 -7.59 -11.39 -46.43
C TYR A 9 -8.52 -12.33 -45.65
N PHE A 10 -9.02 -13.39 -46.30
CA PHE A 10 -9.87 -14.38 -45.65
C PHE A 10 -9.10 -15.20 -44.60
N SER A 11 -7.86 -15.58 -44.89
CA SER A 11 -6.98 -16.28 -43.95
C SER A 11 -6.62 -15.40 -42.73
N VAL A 12 -6.31 -14.12 -42.94
CA VAL A 12 -6.02 -13.18 -41.85
C VAL A 12 -7.25 -12.94 -40.98
N ALA A 13 -8.44 -12.83 -41.56
CA ALA A 13 -9.69 -12.67 -40.81
C ALA A 13 -9.99 -13.89 -39.93
N ILE A 14 -9.75 -15.11 -40.41
CA ILE A 14 -9.92 -16.35 -39.62
C ILE A 14 -8.96 -16.39 -38.43
N ILE A 15 -7.70 -15.97 -38.63
CA ILE A 15 -6.69 -15.94 -37.55
C ILE A 15 -7.10 -14.92 -36.47
N ILE A 16 -7.53 -13.72 -36.87
CA ILE A 16 -7.99 -12.70 -35.92
C ILE A 16 -9.21 -13.18 -35.13
N ILE A 17 -10.19 -13.79 -35.80
CA ILE A 17 -11.37 -14.37 -35.13
C ILE A 17 -10.95 -15.47 -34.16
N SER A 18 -9.98 -16.31 -34.52
CA SER A 18 -9.50 -17.39 -33.65
C SER A 18 -8.79 -16.85 -32.41
N ILE A 19 -7.99 -15.79 -32.55
CA ILE A 19 -7.32 -15.10 -31.41
C ILE A 19 -8.36 -14.46 -30.50
N VAL A 20 -9.37 -13.79 -31.08
CA VAL A 20 -10.46 -13.17 -30.31
C VAL A 20 -11.28 -14.23 -29.57
N CYS A 21 -11.63 -15.34 -30.22
CA CYS A 21 -12.32 -16.46 -29.60
C CYS A 21 -11.49 -17.12 -28.49
N TYR A 22 -10.17 -17.24 -28.67
CA TYR A 22 -9.26 -17.74 -27.64
C TYR A 22 -9.20 -16.79 -26.44
N TYR A 23 -9.13 -15.48 -26.68
CA TYR A 23 -9.18 -14.45 -25.63
C TYR A 23 -10.50 -14.50 -24.85
N PHE A 24 -11.64 -14.63 -25.55
CA PHE A 24 -12.94 -14.81 -24.91
C PHE A 24 -13.05 -16.14 -24.14
N PHE A 25 -12.39 -17.19 -24.60
CA PHE A 25 -12.34 -18.47 -23.88
C PHE A 25 -11.52 -18.36 -22.59
N ILE A 26 -10.39 -17.65 -22.59
CA ILE A 26 -9.61 -17.34 -21.38
C ILE A 26 -10.42 -16.48 -20.41
N ILE A 27 -11.04 -15.38 -20.87
CA ILE A 27 -11.88 -14.52 -20.04
C ILE A 27 -13.06 -15.30 -19.44
N LYS A 28 -13.61 -16.29 -20.16
CA LYS A 28 -14.70 -17.13 -19.65
C LYS A 28 -14.22 -18.17 -18.62
N LYS A 29 -12.93 -18.55 -18.64
CA LYS A 29 -12.31 -19.39 -17.63
C LYS A 29 -12.12 -18.62 -16.31
N ASP A 30 -11.76 -17.34 -16.38
CA ASP A 30 -11.57 -16.47 -15.19
C ASP A 30 -12.90 -16.02 -14.55
N ASN A 31 -14.01 -16.03 -15.28
CA ASN A 31 -15.34 -15.68 -14.75
C ASN A 31 -16.12 -16.88 -14.19
N GLY A 32 -15.51 -18.06 -14.12
CA GLY A 32 -16.05 -19.18 -13.38
C GLY A 32 -15.91 -18.93 -11.89
N ILE A 33 -16.89 -18.29 -11.25
CA ILE A 33 -17.03 -18.30 -9.79
C ILE A 33 -17.33 -19.75 -9.39
N THR A 34 -16.29 -20.53 -9.16
CA THR A 34 -16.39 -21.71 -8.32
C THR A 34 -16.60 -21.20 -6.90
N GLN A 35 -17.78 -21.41 -6.33
CA GLN A 35 -17.91 -21.39 -4.88
C GLN A 35 -17.02 -22.51 -4.36
N VAL A 36 -15.79 -22.15 -3.98
CA VAL A 36 -14.91 -23.05 -3.23
C VAL A 36 -15.53 -23.16 -1.85
N ASN A 37 -16.34 -24.21 -1.67
CA ASN A 37 -16.63 -24.71 -0.33
C ASN A 37 -15.27 -25.00 0.32
N GLN A 38 -15.06 -24.43 1.52
CA GLN A 38 -13.86 -24.59 2.34
C GLN A 38 -13.12 -25.89 2.03
N ILE A 39 -11.98 -25.75 1.35
CA ILE A 39 -11.04 -26.87 1.24
C ILE A 39 -10.51 -27.04 2.65
N ASN A 40 -11.03 -28.05 3.35
CA ASN A 40 -10.38 -28.60 4.52
C ASN A 40 -9.11 -29.32 4.03
N ASP A 41 -8.12 -28.54 3.59
CA ASP A 41 -6.79 -29.06 3.39
C ASP A 41 -6.19 -29.32 4.78
N PRO A 42 -5.60 -30.50 5.02
CA PRO A 42 -5.02 -30.85 6.30
C PRO A 42 -3.64 -30.21 6.45
N VAL A 43 -3.48 -28.95 6.04
CA VAL A 43 -2.42 -28.12 6.61
C VAL A 43 -2.84 -27.93 8.06
N THR A 44 -2.18 -28.64 8.95
CA THR A 44 -2.54 -28.61 10.37
C THR A 44 -2.49 -27.16 10.84
N ALA A 45 -3.37 -26.76 11.77
CA ALA A 45 -3.39 -25.37 12.28
C ALA A 45 -2.00 -24.87 12.72
N ASN A 46 -1.11 -25.79 13.14
CA ASN A 46 0.29 -25.53 13.46
C ASN A 46 1.16 -25.09 12.26
N GLU A 47 0.94 -25.61 11.05
CA GLU A 47 1.70 -25.23 9.85
C GLU A 47 1.27 -23.83 9.36
N LYS A 48 -0.02 -23.50 9.44
CA LYS A 48 -0.52 -22.15 9.15
C LYS A 48 -0.03 -21.11 10.17
N GLU A 49 0.04 -21.47 11.46
CA GLU A 49 0.59 -20.60 12.50
C GLU A 49 2.10 -20.29 12.31
N GLN A 50 2.84 -21.14 11.61
CA GLN A 50 4.26 -20.90 11.36
C GLN A 50 4.48 -19.88 10.24
N LEU A 51 3.56 -19.76 9.26
CA LEU A 51 3.78 -18.91 8.09
C LEU A 51 3.89 -17.42 8.47
N TYR A 52 2.93 -16.89 9.24
CA TYR A 52 2.95 -15.47 9.61
C TYR A 52 4.12 -15.10 10.54
N LYS A 53 4.73 -16.09 11.20
CA LYS A 53 5.94 -15.97 12.04
C LYS A 53 7.24 -16.14 11.25
N ASN A 54 7.15 -16.50 9.97
CA ASN A 54 8.27 -16.75 9.06
C ASN A 54 8.02 -16.08 7.70
N PRO A 55 8.00 -14.74 7.64
CA PRO A 55 7.82 -14.03 6.40
C PRO A 55 8.82 -14.46 5.32
N TYR A 56 8.30 -14.55 4.09
CA TYR A 56 9.08 -14.66 2.87
C TYR A 56 10.03 -13.45 2.74
N LEU A 57 11.26 -13.65 2.25
CA LEU A 57 12.17 -12.55 1.93
C LEU A 57 12.38 -12.52 0.41
N PRO A 58 11.86 -11.50 -0.30
CA PRO A 58 12.00 -11.42 -1.75
C PRO A 58 13.45 -11.31 -2.22
N ASP A 59 13.72 -11.80 -3.42
CA ASP A 59 15.00 -11.70 -4.10
C ASP A 59 15.40 -10.22 -4.29
N GLY A 60 16.66 -9.91 -3.96
CA GLY A 60 17.16 -8.53 -4.00
C GLY A 60 16.84 -7.69 -2.76
N PHE A 61 16.17 -8.25 -1.75
CA PHE A 61 15.94 -7.59 -0.47
C PHE A 61 16.82 -8.16 0.63
N LYS A 62 17.09 -7.35 1.64
CA LYS A 62 17.68 -7.78 2.92
C LYS A 62 16.75 -7.46 4.07
N ALA A 63 16.80 -8.30 5.09
CA ALA A 63 16.25 -8.00 6.42
C ALA A 63 17.00 -6.84 7.08
N ILE A 64 16.29 -5.94 7.74
CA ILE A 64 16.87 -4.87 8.56
C ILE A 64 16.22 -4.81 9.94
N ASP A 65 17.05 -4.72 10.98
CA ASP A 65 16.61 -4.60 12.37
C ASP A 65 16.26 -3.13 12.67
N VAL A 66 15.08 -2.90 13.22
CA VAL A 66 14.55 -1.58 13.55
C VAL A 66 13.86 -1.60 14.91
N GLY A 67 14.47 -0.97 15.91
CA GLY A 67 13.92 -0.90 17.26
C GLY A 67 13.75 -2.30 17.86
N GLU A 68 12.53 -2.64 18.28
CA GLU A 68 12.20 -3.98 18.79
C GLU A 68 12.00 -5.02 17.67
N SER A 69 11.79 -4.57 16.44
CA SER A 69 11.59 -5.43 15.28
C SER A 69 12.94 -5.95 14.80
N THR A 70 13.30 -7.16 15.22
CA THR A 70 14.55 -7.80 14.83
C THR A 70 14.28 -9.12 14.14
N TRP A 71 15.11 -9.45 13.17
CA TRP A 71 15.06 -10.71 12.41
C TRP A 71 15.76 -11.86 13.17
N SER A 72 15.61 -11.89 14.49
CA SER A 72 16.11 -12.95 15.37
C SER A 72 15.13 -14.12 15.39
N LYS A 73 15.64 -15.35 15.23
CA LYS A 73 14.81 -16.58 15.21
C LYS A 73 15.01 -17.44 16.46
N ASP A 74 13.93 -18.11 16.85
CA ASP A 74 13.92 -19.27 17.74
C ASP A 74 13.34 -20.51 17.00
N ASP A 75 13.08 -21.59 17.74
CA ASP A 75 12.53 -22.83 17.21
C ASP A 75 11.07 -22.69 16.70
N GLN A 76 10.40 -21.56 16.95
CA GLN A 76 9.01 -21.27 16.59
C GLN A 76 8.85 -20.18 15.52
N GLY A 77 9.92 -19.47 15.15
CA GLY A 77 9.92 -18.44 14.11
C GLY A 77 10.71 -17.20 14.52
N TYR A 78 10.42 -16.03 13.96
CA TYR A 78 11.06 -14.79 14.39
C TYR A 78 10.47 -14.29 15.72
N VAL A 79 11.29 -14.05 16.75
CA VAL A 79 10.83 -13.75 18.13
C VAL A 79 9.93 -12.51 18.21
N ASN A 80 10.12 -11.52 17.33
CA ASN A 80 9.33 -10.28 17.26
C ASN A 80 8.63 -10.11 15.91
N TRP A 81 8.17 -11.21 15.30
CA TRP A 81 7.46 -11.22 14.01
C TRP A 81 6.30 -10.22 13.93
N ASN A 82 5.63 -9.95 15.06
CA ASN A 82 4.47 -9.06 15.15
C ASN A 82 4.81 -7.59 15.45
N LYS A 83 6.08 -7.20 15.42
CA LYS A 83 6.54 -5.82 15.68
C LYS A 83 6.84 -5.02 14.39
N GLY A 84 6.42 -5.55 13.24
CA GLY A 84 6.64 -4.96 11.93
C GLY A 84 8.06 -5.20 11.44
N LEU A 85 8.36 -6.44 11.05
CA LEU A 85 9.65 -6.81 10.44
C LEU A 85 9.88 -6.02 9.16
N VAL A 86 11.07 -5.44 9.01
CA VAL A 86 11.37 -4.53 7.91
C VAL A 86 12.36 -5.18 6.94
N ILE A 87 12.06 -5.06 5.65
CA ILE A 87 12.97 -5.41 4.55
C ILE A 87 13.37 -4.16 3.78
N GLU A 88 14.57 -4.17 3.19
CA GLU A 88 15.12 -3.11 2.37
C GLU A 88 15.63 -3.67 1.04
N ASP A 89 15.20 -3.07 -0.05
CA ASP A 89 15.70 -3.33 -1.40
C ASP A 89 17.18 -2.90 -1.48
N LEU A 90 18.04 -3.83 -1.90
CA LEU A 90 19.49 -3.62 -1.99
C LEU A 90 19.92 -2.58 -3.03
N LEU A 91 19.10 -2.36 -4.06
CA LEU A 91 19.40 -1.45 -5.16
C LEU A 91 18.82 -0.07 -4.93
N THR A 92 17.56 -0.01 -4.52
CA THR A 92 16.83 1.26 -4.42
C THR A 92 16.88 1.86 -3.02
N GLY A 93 17.01 1.03 -1.98
CA GLY A 93 16.82 1.43 -0.58
C GLY A 93 15.35 1.60 -0.19
N ASN A 94 14.41 1.18 -1.05
CA ASN A 94 13.00 1.14 -0.68
C ASN A 94 12.77 0.15 0.47
N GLN A 95 11.92 0.53 1.42
CA GLN A 95 11.63 -0.28 2.59
C GLN A 95 10.17 -0.70 2.67
N PHE A 96 9.96 -1.91 3.16
CA PHE A 96 8.64 -2.52 3.36
C PHE A 96 8.55 -3.18 4.72
N VAL A 97 7.34 -3.25 5.26
CA VAL A 97 7.02 -3.80 6.57
C VAL A 97 6.13 -5.02 6.41
N TRP A 98 6.48 -6.09 7.11
CA TRP A 98 5.66 -7.29 7.20
C TRP A 98 4.41 -7.04 8.06
N VAL A 99 3.25 -7.31 7.47
CA VAL A 99 1.97 -7.38 8.17
C VAL A 99 1.58 -8.86 8.28
N PRO A 100 1.72 -9.47 9.47
CA PRO A 100 1.36 -10.87 9.67
C PRO A 100 -0.16 -11.02 9.74
N VAL A 101 -0.68 -12.13 9.22
CA VAL A 101 -2.12 -12.41 9.19
C VAL A 101 -2.41 -13.75 9.83
N ASP A 102 -3.11 -13.73 10.96
CA ASP A 102 -3.78 -14.91 11.48
C ASP A 102 -5.09 -15.10 10.71
N GLN A 103 -5.16 -16.15 9.89
CA GLN A 103 -6.31 -16.46 9.04
C GLN A 103 -7.60 -16.66 9.84
N ASN A 104 -7.51 -17.02 11.12
CA ASN A 104 -8.68 -17.21 11.98
C ASN A 104 -9.28 -15.89 12.45
N GLU A 105 -8.54 -14.78 12.31
CA GLU A 105 -8.93 -13.47 12.84
C GLU A 105 -9.33 -12.46 11.76
N VAL A 106 -9.37 -12.81 10.46
CA VAL A 106 -9.57 -11.90 9.32
C VAL A 106 -10.94 -11.20 9.32
N THR A 107 -11.08 -10.18 10.16
CA THR A 107 -12.29 -9.40 10.42
C THR A 107 -11.91 -7.96 10.71
N TYR A 108 -12.82 -7.01 10.54
CA TYR A 108 -12.53 -5.59 10.81
C TYR A 108 -13.71 -4.86 11.43
N ASN A 109 -13.41 -3.80 12.18
CA ASN A 109 -14.42 -2.88 12.65
C ASN A 109 -14.88 -2.00 11.48
N ASN A 110 -16.16 -2.13 11.14
CA ASN A 110 -16.81 -1.33 10.13
C ASN A 110 -17.52 -0.16 10.80
N LEU A 111 -16.89 1.02 10.74
CA LEU A 111 -17.41 2.25 11.35
C LEU A 111 -18.76 2.67 10.76
N LYS A 112 -19.05 2.37 9.48
CA LYS A 112 -20.32 2.72 8.84
C LYS A 112 -21.50 1.97 9.46
N ASN A 113 -21.29 0.70 9.81
CA ASN A 113 -22.32 -0.18 10.36
C ASN A 113 -22.21 -0.35 11.88
N SER A 114 -21.25 0.32 12.54
CA SER A 114 -21.02 0.23 13.99
C SER A 114 -20.91 -1.21 14.49
N GLY A 115 -20.14 -2.06 13.79
CA GLY A 115 -19.97 -3.47 14.12
C GLY A 115 -18.79 -4.12 13.39
N THR A 116 -18.55 -5.40 13.66
CA THR A 116 -17.50 -6.19 13.00
C THR A 116 -18.01 -6.76 11.68
N THR A 117 -17.22 -6.66 10.61
CA THR A 117 -17.53 -7.19 9.27
C THR A 117 -16.42 -8.14 8.80
N GLU A 118 -16.77 -9.15 8.02
CA GLU A 118 -15.82 -10.03 7.36
C GLU A 118 -15.04 -9.26 6.27
N ILE A 119 -13.72 -9.43 6.21
CA ILE A 119 -12.90 -8.84 5.15
C ILE A 119 -13.06 -9.69 3.90
N ILE A 120 -13.59 -9.07 2.83
CA ILE A 120 -13.72 -9.74 1.53
C ILE A 120 -12.37 -9.64 0.81
N LEU A 121 -11.64 -10.75 0.76
CA LEU A 121 -10.39 -10.89 0.01
C LEU A 121 -10.68 -11.18 -1.47
N THR A 122 -9.87 -10.59 -2.34
CA THR A 122 -9.75 -11.09 -3.72
C THR A 122 -9.02 -12.43 -3.73
N ASP A 123 -9.13 -13.20 -4.81
CA ASP A 123 -8.40 -14.47 -4.92
C ASP A 123 -6.88 -14.25 -4.80
N LYS A 124 -6.36 -13.16 -5.38
CA LYS A 124 -4.96 -12.78 -5.25
C LYS A 124 -4.56 -12.45 -3.81
N ASP A 125 -5.34 -11.62 -3.12
CA ASP A 125 -5.05 -11.24 -1.72
C ASP A 125 -5.11 -12.47 -0.81
N ARG A 126 -6.03 -13.40 -1.11
CA ARG A 126 -6.15 -14.70 -0.42
C ARG A 126 -4.93 -15.57 -0.68
N ASN A 127 -4.53 -15.78 -1.92
CA ASN A 127 -3.35 -16.59 -2.27
C ASN A 127 -2.09 -16.03 -1.58
N GLN A 128 -1.90 -14.70 -1.60
CA GLN A 128 -0.80 -14.03 -0.91
C GLN A 128 -0.77 -14.38 0.59
N ILE A 129 -1.92 -14.37 1.27
CA ILE A 129 -2.03 -14.74 2.70
C ILE A 129 -1.86 -16.25 2.91
N ASP A 130 -2.45 -17.08 2.06
CA ASP A 130 -2.42 -18.54 2.20
C ASP A 130 -1.02 -19.12 2.01
N GLU A 131 -0.24 -18.56 1.10
CA GLU A 131 1.11 -19.04 0.81
C GLU A 131 2.18 -18.43 1.72
N ASN A 132 2.00 -17.18 2.15
CA ASN A 132 3.06 -16.44 2.83
C ASN A 132 2.73 -16.09 4.30
N GLY A 133 1.48 -16.30 4.75
CA GLY A 133 1.02 -15.94 6.09
C GLY A 133 0.84 -14.43 6.31
N GLY A 134 0.87 -13.63 5.25
CA GLY A 134 0.76 -12.18 5.33
C GLY A 134 1.25 -11.48 4.07
N PHE A 135 1.55 -10.19 4.20
CA PHE A 135 1.97 -9.35 3.07
C PHE A 135 2.94 -8.25 3.51
N TYR A 136 3.63 -7.67 2.52
CA TYR A 136 4.51 -6.53 2.73
C TYR A 136 3.88 -5.23 2.26
N ILE A 137 3.78 -4.26 3.16
CA ILE A 137 3.31 -2.91 2.87
C ILE A 137 4.50 -1.93 2.84
N ALA A 138 4.48 -0.96 1.93
CA ALA A 138 5.48 0.10 1.91
C ALA A 138 5.56 0.77 3.28
N ARG A 139 6.79 0.89 3.80
CA ARG A 139 7.07 1.46 5.12
C ARG A 139 6.65 2.92 5.22
N TYR A 140 6.77 3.64 4.12
CA TYR A 140 6.47 5.05 3.99
C TYR A 140 5.37 5.23 2.93
N GLU A 141 4.62 6.34 3.01
CA GLU A 141 3.84 6.81 1.85
C GLU A 141 4.75 6.90 0.62
N CYS A 142 4.20 6.71 -0.58
CA CYS A 142 5.00 6.80 -1.79
C CYS A 142 5.49 8.23 -2.03
N GLY A 143 6.82 8.35 -2.07
CA GLY A 143 7.49 9.53 -2.56
C GLY A 143 7.51 9.60 -4.08
N VAL A 144 7.69 10.81 -4.60
CA VAL A 144 8.00 11.03 -6.02
C VAL A 144 9.32 10.33 -6.40
N PRO A 145 9.56 10.05 -7.70
CA PRO A 145 10.84 9.54 -8.18
C PRO A 145 11.98 10.45 -7.75
N LYS A 146 13.17 9.88 -7.53
CA LYS A 146 14.33 10.62 -6.98
C LYS A 146 14.66 11.87 -7.80
N GLU A 147 14.58 11.78 -9.13
CA GLU A 147 14.80 12.88 -10.06
C GLU A 147 13.75 13.99 -9.98
N LYS A 148 12.54 13.69 -9.49
CA LYS A 148 11.48 14.68 -9.24
C LYS A 148 11.54 15.26 -7.83
N ASN A 149 12.28 14.64 -6.92
CA ASN A 149 12.36 15.06 -5.52
C ASN A 149 13.01 16.45 -5.38
N GLU A 150 13.87 16.83 -6.33
CA GLU A 150 14.52 18.15 -6.38
C GLU A 150 13.60 19.28 -6.90
N GLN A 151 12.46 18.96 -7.53
CA GLN A 151 11.53 19.97 -8.05
C GLN A 151 10.67 20.57 -6.93
N LEU A 152 11.21 21.49 -6.13
CA LEU A 152 10.54 21.96 -4.91
C LEU A 152 9.47 23.05 -5.11
N GLU A 153 9.18 23.48 -6.33
CA GLU A 153 8.23 24.55 -6.62
C GLU A 153 7.32 24.24 -7.82
N ASN A 154 6.24 25.01 -7.94
CA ASN A 154 5.24 24.90 -9.01
C ASN A 154 4.60 23.51 -9.12
N ILE A 155 4.48 22.82 -7.99
CA ILE A 155 3.89 21.49 -7.92
C ILE A 155 2.38 21.61 -8.04
N ASN A 156 1.81 20.86 -8.99
CA ASN A 156 0.38 20.80 -9.23
C ASN A 156 0.04 19.52 -10.01
N LYS A 157 -1.25 19.33 -10.32
CA LYS A 157 -1.73 18.18 -11.10
C LYS A 157 -0.95 17.98 -12.40
N SER A 158 -0.64 19.02 -13.17
CA SER A 158 0.05 18.87 -14.45
C SER A 158 1.52 18.42 -14.30
N THR A 159 2.15 18.62 -13.14
CA THR A 159 3.55 18.22 -12.90
C THR A 159 3.66 16.87 -12.19
N ASN A 160 2.64 16.51 -11.39
CA ASN A 160 2.66 15.33 -10.53
C ASN A 160 1.69 14.22 -10.95
N ASP A 161 0.62 14.50 -11.69
CA ASP A 161 -0.31 13.47 -12.20
C ASP A 161 0.24 12.82 -13.48
N VAL A 162 1.44 12.24 -13.36
CA VAL A 162 2.25 11.72 -14.45
C VAL A 162 2.82 10.35 -14.10
N SER A 163 3.26 9.62 -15.12
CA SER A 163 3.96 8.34 -14.94
C SER A 163 5.31 8.55 -14.24
N GLY A 164 5.70 7.59 -13.40
CA GLY A 164 7.03 7.49 -12.82
C GLY A 164 7.12 6.38 -11.78
N ILE A 165 8.35 6.04 -11.37
CA ILE A 165 8.62 4.97 -10.41
C ILE A 165 8.62 5.56 -8.99
N PRO A 166 7.64 5.24 -8.12
CA PRO A 166 7.58 5.76 -6.77
C PRO A 166 8.70 5.19 -5.91
N VAL A 167 8.96 5.81 -4.76
CA VAL A 167 9.91 5.32 -3.76
C VAL A 167 9.24 5.18 -2.40
N SER A 168 9.60 4.13 -1.65
CA SER A 168 9.22 3.96 -0.24
C SER A 168 10.45 4.22 0.62
N GLN A 169 10.79 5.50 0.79
CA GLN A 169 12.01 5.94 1.49
C GLN A 169 11.69 7.05 2.47
N GLN A 170 12.46 7.13 3.56
CA GLN A 170 12.34 8.22 4.52
C GLN A 170 12.84 9.53 3.90
N GLY A 171 12.15 10.64 4.16
CA GLY A 171 12.54 11.97 3.73
C GLY A 171 12.20 12.28 2.27
N SER A 172 11.55 11.37 1.56
CA SER A 172 11.06 11.63 0.21
C SER A 172 9.90 12.62 0.24
N ARG A 173 9.81 13.50 -0.78
CA ARG A 173 8.62 14.33 -0.94
C ARG A 173 7.43 13.42 -1.29
N PRO A 174 6.32 13.46 -0.52
CA PRO A 174 5.19 12.61 -0.79
C PRO A 174 4.57 12.96 -2.15
N TRP A 175 4.01 11.96 -2.83
CA TRP A 175 3.47 12.13 -4.17
C TRP A 175 2.03 12.65 -4.15
N ASN A 176 1.84 13.90 -3.72
CA ASN A 176 0.55 14.60 -3.83
C ASN A 176 0.26 15.07 -5.27
N TYR A 177 -0.97 15.50 -5.55
CA TYR A 177 -1.46 15.87 -6.88
C TYR A 177 -1.40 14.73 -7.91
N ILE A 178 -1.60 13.49 -7.46
CA ILE A 178 -1.68 12.28 -8.29
C ILE A 178 -3.13 11.78 -8.34
N SER A 179 -3.60 11.31 -9.49
CA SER A 179 -4.91 10.66 -9.61
C SER A 179 -4.80 9.18 -9.26
N PHE A 180 -5.89 8.56 -8.79
CA PHE A 180 -5.92 7.11 -8.54
C PHE A 180 -5.39 6.28 -9.72
N ASN A 181 -5.79 6.62 -10.95
CA ASN A 181 -5.37 5.88 -12.14
C ASN A 181 -3.85 5.93 -12.38
N ASN A 182 -3.21 7.08 -12.14
CA ASN A 182 -1.77 7.18 -12.27
C ASN A 182 -1.05 6.63 -11.05
N ALA A 183 -1.60 6.78 -9.84
CA ALA A 183 -1.08 6.13 -8.63
C ALA A 183 -1.03 4.60 -8.81
N GLN A 184 -2.11 4.00 -9.32
CA GLN A 184 -2.17 2.56 -9.60
C GLN A 184 -1.13 2.13 -10.63
N LYS A 185 -0.99 2.88 -11.75
CA LYS A 185 0.04 2.60 -12.76
C LYS A 185 1.45 2.72 -12.19
N ASN A 186 1.71 3.78 -11.43
CA ASN A 186 3.03 4.03 -10.84
C ASN A 186 3.37 2.97 -9.80
N ALA A 187 2.40 2.52 -9.02
CA ALA A 187 2.56 1.40 -8.09
C ALA A 187 2.99 0.12 -8.82
N MET A 188 2.41 -0.20 -9.98
CA MET A 188 2.81 -1.35 -10.82
C MET A 188 4.19 -1.19 -11.47
N LEU A 189 4.71 0.03 -11.59
CA LEU A 189 6.06 0.28 -12.10
C LEU A 189 7.15 0.14 -11.04
N MET A 190 6.80 0.08 -9.75
CA MET A 190 7.78 0.01 -8.67
C MET A 190 8.54 -1.33 -8.68
N TYR A 191 7.82 -2.44 -8.83
CA TYR A 191 8.36 -3.79 -8.98
C TYR A 191 7.53 -4.59 -9.98
N GLU A 192 8.23 -5.20 -10.94
CA GLU A 192 7.68 -6.17 -11.90
C GLU A 192 8.87 -7.07 -12.33
N ASN A 193 9.03 -8.21 -11.66
CA ASN A 193 10.07 -9.19 -11.99
C ASN A 193 9.56 -10.62 -11.80
N GLU A 194 10.42 -11.64 -11.88
CA GLU A 194 10.00 -13.04 -11.76
C GLU A 194 9.53 -13.41 -10.35
N ASP A 195 10.06 -12.79 -9.30
CA ASP A 195 9.76 -13.11 -7.91
C ASP A 195 8.57 -12.31 -7.35
N ILE A 196 8.53 -11.01 -7.62
CA ILE A 196 7.50 -10.12 -7.08
C ILE A 196 6.99 -9.12 -8.12
N HIS A 197 5.74 -8.70 -7.92
CA HIS A 197 5.19 -7.49 -8.49
C HIS A 197 4.61 -6.60 -7.39
N SER A 198 4.34 -5.34 -7.72
CA SER A 198 3.79 -4.40 -6.75
C SER A 198 2.50 -3.77 -7.24
N GLU A 199 1.60 -3.46 -6.30
CA GLU A 199 0.38 -2.73 -6.60
C GLU A 199 0.06 -1.73 -5.49
N ILE A 200 -0.90 -0.85 -5.77
CA ILE A 200 -1.50 -0.05 -4.71
C ILE A 200 -2.14 -0.98 -3.68
N ILE A 201 -2.07 -0.61 -2.39
CA ILE A 201 -2.67 -1.44 -1.34
C ILE A 201 -4.16 -1.69 -1.59
N SER A 202 -4.61 -2.93 -1.35
CA SER A 202 -6.03 -3.27 -1.44
C SER A 202 -6.78 -2.79 -0.20
N GLU A 203 -8.10 -2.54 -0.34
CA GLU A 203 -8.95 -2.19 0.80
C GLU A 203 -8.89 -3.29 1.89
N ALA A 204 -8.78 -4.55 1.49
CA ALA A 204 -8.66 -5.67 2.41
C ALA A 204 -7.36 -5.61 3.23
N PHE A 205 -6.22 -5.42 2.56
CA PHE A 205 -4.92 -5.30 3.23
C PHE A 205 -4.82 -4.04 4.10
N TRP A 206 -5.46 -2.94 3.73
CA TRP A 206 -5.58 -1.78 4.63
C TRP A 206 -6.34 -2.14 5.90
N ASN A 207 -7.53 -2.75 5.78
CA ASN A 207 -8.36 -3.13 6.92
C ASN A 207 -7.67 -4.17 7.83
N ILE A 208 -6.95 -5.13 7.26
CA ILE A 208 -6.12 -6.09 8.02
C ILE A 208 -5.00 -5.36 8.77
N THR A 209 -4.33 -4.40 8.12
CA THR A 209 -3.30 -3.57 8.77
C THR A 209 -3.90 -2.80 9.95
N MET A 210 -5.07 -2.19 9.79
CA MET A 210 -5.78 -1.51 10.88
C MET A 210 -6.14 -2.47 12.01
N GLN A 211 -6.55 -3.71 11.70
CA GLN A 211 -6.78 -4.74 12.71
C GLN A 211 -5.52 -5.09 13.50
N TRP A 212 -4.42 -5.33 12.81
CA TRP A 212 -3.15 -5.62 13.45
C TRP A 212 -2.68 -4.49 14.36
N LEU A 213 -2.81 -3.23 13.92
CA LEU A 213 -2.48 -2.06 14.73
C LEU A 213 -3.42 -1.92 15.94
N ARG A 214 -4.72 -2.19 15.77
CA ARG A 214 -5.67 -2.19 16.89
C ARG A 214 -5.26 -3.20 17.96
N ASN A 215 -4.88 -4.41 17.56
CA ASN A 215 -4.40 -5.46 18.46
C ASN A 215 -3.07 -5.07 19.14
N ALA A 216 -2.25 -4.24 18.48
CA ALA A 216 -1.04 -3.66 19.06
C ALA A 216 -1.32 -2.45 19.99
N GLY A 217 -2.59 -2.05 20.18
CA GLY A 217 -3.00 -1.00 21.11
C GLY A 217 -3.12 0.41 20.52
N TYR A 218 -3.08 0.56 19.19
CA TYR A 218 -3.31 1.84 18.53
C TYR A 218 -4.82 2.11 18.39
N ASP A 219 -5.24 3.36 18.65
CA ASP A 219 -6.61 3.81 18.37
C ASP A 219 -6.72 4.21 16.88
N VAL A 220 -7.04 3.22 16.05
CA VAL A 220 -7.21 3.40 14.60
C VAL A 220 -8.65 3.73 14.18
N ASP A 221 -9.61 3.58 15.10
CA ASP A 221 -11.04 3.62 14.81
C ASP A 221 -11.73 4.90 15.26
N ASN A 222 -11.20 5.56 16.29
CA ASN A 222 -11.81 6.76 16.84
C ASN A 222 -10.89 7.96 16.70
N ASP A 223 -9.63 7.84 17.15
CA ASP A 223 -8.74 8.99 17.24
C ASP A 223 -7.26 8.62 17.04
N SER A 224 -6.82 8.67 15.78
CA SER A 224 -5.43 8.45 15.41
C SER A 224 -4.52 9.66 15.66
N TYR A 225 -5.00 10.71 16.35
CA TYR A 225 -4.23 11.92 16.68
C TYR A 225 -2.85 11.64 17.29
N ARG A 226 -2.72 10.59 18.09
CA ARG A 226 -1.47 10.27 18.80
C ARG A 226 -0.33 9.87 17.85
N PHE A 227 -0.66 9.44 16.64
CA PHE A 227 0.30 9.01 15.62
C PHE A 227 -0.02 9.59 14.23
N GLY A 228 -0.86 10.61 14.15
CA GLY A 228 -1.27 11.20 12.88
C GLY A 228 -0.78 12.62 12.67
N ASN A 229 -0.59 13.00 11.41
CA ASN A 229 -0.32 14.37 11.01
C ASN A 229 -1.63 15.07 10.58
N TYR A 230 -2.25 15.80 11.50
CA TYR A 230 -3.51 16.55 11.30
C TYR A 230 -3.35 18.03 11.68
N SER A 231 -4.31 18.89 11.33
CA SER A 231 -4.23 20.34 11.56
C SER A 231 -3.91 20.71 13.01
N ASN A 232 -4.51 20.01 13.97
CA ASN A 232 -4.41 20.27 15.41
C ASN A 232 -3.32 19.45 16.12
N THR A 233 -2.43 18.78 15.39
CA THR A 233 -1.32 17.99 15.95
C THR A 233 -0.06 18.84 16.15
N TYR A 234 0.65 18.60 17.25
CA TYR A 234 1.89 19.30 17.59
C TYR A 234 3.04 18.31 17.73
N TYR A 235 4.16 18.64 17.09
CA TYR A 235 5.38 17.83 17.11
C TYR A 235 6.56 18.63 16.53
N SER A 236 7.76 18.22 16.90
CA SER A 236 9.00 18.66 16.26
C SER A 236 9.26 17.85 14.99
N PHE A 237 9.91 18.45 14.00
CA PHE A 237 10.32 17.78 12.77
C PHE A 237 11.63 18.35 12.23
N SER A 238 12.32 17.55 11.41
CA SER A 238 13.46 18.00 10.59
C SER A 238 13.29 17.38 9.21
N GLY A 239 13.34 18.20 8.16
CA GLY A 239 13.13 17.72 6.80
C GLY A 239 12.37 18.69 5.91
N LEU A 240 11.97 18.17 4.74
CA LEU A 240 11.13 18.90 3.81
C LEU A 240 9.70 18.97 4.33
N TYR A 241 9.07 20.12 4.15
CA TYR A 241 7.67 20.35 4.44
C TYR A 241 7.06 21.33 3.45
N SER A 242 5.74 21.30 3.33
CA SER A 242 4.93 22.23 2.57
C SER A 242 3.91 22.87 3.52
N SER A 243 3.72 24.19 3.40
CA SER A 243 2.67 24.94 4.09
C SER A 243 1.73 25.67 3.13
N ASP A 244 1.72 25.27 1.85
CA ASP A 244 1.00 25.96 0.77
C ASP A 244 0.20 24.98 -0.11
N TYR A 245 -0.41 23.98 0.52
CA TYR A 245 -1.18 22.93 -0.14
C TYR A 245 -0.30 22.11 -1.11
N GLY A 246 0.95 21.85 -0.71
CA GLY A 246 1.88 20.99 -1.44
C GLY A 246 2.35 21.55 -2.77
N LYS A 247 2.26 22.87 -2.96
CA LYS A 247 2.68 23.57 -4.19
C LYS A 247 4.16 23.90 -4.19
N SER A 248 4.74 24.09 -3.01
CA SER A 248 6.17 24.19 -2.80
C SER A 248 6.62 23.50 -1.51
N TYR A 249 7.86 23.00 -1.51
CA TYR A 249 8.47 22.38 -0.35
C TYR A 249 9.73 23.14 0.06
N ARG A 250 9.95 23.25 1.37
CA ARG A 250 11.12 23.91 1.97
C ARG A 250 11.73 22.98 3.00
N PHE A 251 13.05 23.03 3.12
CA PHE A 251 13.76 22.28 4.14
C PHE A 251 13.80 23.08 5.44
N LYS A 252 13.62 22.40 6.58
CA LYS A 252 13.85 22.96 7.91
C LYS A 252 14.69 22.00 8.73
N GLU A 253 15.83 22.48 9.23
CA GLU A 253 16.73 21.68 10.06
C GLU A 253 16.13 21.37 11.43
N ALA A 254 15.38 22.31 12.00
CA ALA A 254 14.62 22.11 13.24
C ALA A 254 13.31 22.91 13.19
N GLY A 255 12.20 22.21 13.04
CA GLY A 255 10.86 22.75 12.92
C GLY A 255 9.92 22.28 14.02
N GLU A 256 8.92 23.10 14.31
CA GLU A 256 7.80 22.77 15.18
C GLU A 256 6.53 22.94 14.35
N LYS A 257 5.66 21.92 14.37
CA LYS A 257 4.30 22.06 13.86
C LYS A 257 3.43 22.68 14.94
N GLU A 258 3.00 23.90 14.67
CA GLU A 258 2.00 24.65 15.44
C GLU A 258 0.60 24.41 14.85
N ASP A 259 -0.34 25.35 15.01
CA ASP A 259 -1.67 25.36 14.35
C ASP A 259 -1.60 25.58 12.83
N LYS A 260 -0.54 25.08 12.17
CA LYS A 260 -0.31 25.15 10.73
C LYS A 260 -0.57 23.79 10.12
N ASN A 261 -1.27 23.82 8.99
CA ASN A 261 -1.46 22.67 8.12
C ASN A 261 -0.16 22.43 7.34
N LEU A 262 0.52 21.32 7.62
CA LEU A 262 1.79 20.97 7.00
C LEU A 262 1.71 19.60 6.33
N ILE A 263 2.09 19.53 5.06
CA ILE A 263 2.44 18.27 4.41
C ILE A 263 3.93 18.05 4.64
N LEU A 264 4.32 16.90 5.15
CA LEU A 264 5.71 16.58 5.46
C LEU A 264 6.29 15.63 4.42
N ALA A 265 7.61 15.66 4.27
CA ALA A 265 8.32 14.52 3.71
C ALA A 265 8.02 13.24 4.49
N THR A 266 8.02 12.13 3.78
CA THR A 266 7.60 10.82 4.27
C THR A 266 8.47 10.37 5.43
N GLY A 267 7.86 9.90 6.51
CA GLY A 267 8.52 9.27 7.65
C GLY A 267 9.47 10.14 8.47
N ILE A 268 9.42 11.47 8.36
CA ILE A 268 10.36 12.34 9.08
C ILE A 268 10.01 12.57 10.57
N VAL A 269 8.82 12.13 11.00
CA VAL A 269 8.36 12.25 12.39
C VAL A 269 8.14 10.87 13.00
N SER A 270 9.01 10.48 13.92
CA SER A 270 8.96 9.16 14.58
C SER A 270 7.65 8.88 15.33
N LYS A 271 6.99 9.93 15.84
CA LYS A 271 5.67 9.81 16.49
C LYS A 271 4.58 9.30 15.54
N HIS A 272 4.72 9.51 14.23
CA HIS A 272 3.74 9.04 13.23
C HIS A 272 3.96 7.58 12.80
N MET A 273 4.86 6.87 13.49
CA MET A 273 5.16 5.48 13.21
C MET A 273 4.26 4.56 14.04
N THR A 274 3.63 3.59 13.38
CA THR A 274 2.85 2.50 13.99
C THR A 274 3.36 1.16 13.49
N ASN A 275 3.96 0.36 14.38
CA ASN A 275 4.65 -0.90 14.03
C ASN A 275 5.57 -0.76 12.80
N ASN A 276 6.48 0.21 12.86
CA ASN A 276 7.42 0.56 11.79
C ASN A 276 6.84 1.17 10.51
N ILE A 277 5.51 1.25 10.36
CA ILE A 277 4.87 1.92 9.23
C ILE A 277 4.63 3.39 9.58
N TYR A 278 5.06 4.30 8.72
CA TYR A 278 4.91 5.74 8.91
C TYR A 278 3.69 6.29 8.18
N ASP A 279 3.15 7.37 8.74
CA ASP A 279 2.18 8.27 8.11
C ASP A 279 0.93 7.56 7.58
N LEU A 280 0.47 6.49 8.27
CA LEU A 280 -0.84 5.87 7.99
C LEU A 280 -2.02 6.76 8.40
N ALA A 281 -1.76 7.75 9.26
CA ALA A 281 -2.74 8.67 9.80
C ALA A 281 -2.36 10.10 9.42
N GLY A 282 -3.19 10.75 8.62
CA GLY A 282 -2.93 12.11 8.17
C GLY A 282 -1.77 12.19 7.19
N ASN A 283 -1.14 13.36 7.09
CA ASN A 283 -0.25 13.73 6.00
C ASN A 283 -1.01 13.75 4.66
N LEU A 284 -1.08 12.64 3.93
CA LEU A 284 -1.97 12.47 2.79
C LEU A 284 -2.97 11.33 3.05
N ASN A 285 -4.17 11.52 2.55
CA ASN A 285 -5.15 10.45 2.47
C ASN A 285 -4.73 9.49 1.36
N GLU A 286 -4.77 8.21 1.62
CA GLU A 286 -4.13 7.22 0.77
C GLU A 286 -5.13 6.44 -0.04
N PHE A 287 -4.93 6.45 -1.35
CA PHE A 287 -5.69 5.64 -2.28
C PHE A 287 -5.57 4.14 -1.95
N VAL A 288 -6.72 3.47 -1.86
CA VAL A 288 -6.82 2.01 -1.74
C VAL A 288 -7.65 1.43 -2.88
N ASN A 289 -7.31 0.22 -3.30
CA ASN A 289 -8.04 -0.50 -4.34
C ASN A 289 -9.05 -1.48 -3.70
N GLY A 290 -10.33 -1.10 -3.70
CA GLY A 290 -11.43 -1.94 -3.25
C GLY A 290 -12.45 -2.20 -4.36
N LYS A 291 -13.72 -2.42 -4.01
CA LYS A 291 -14.83 -2.49 -4.99
C LYS A 291 -14.93 -1.22 -5.83
N ARG A 292 -14.52 -0.10 -5.26
CA ARG A 292 -14.31 1.19 -5.91
C ARG A 292 -13.05 1.81 -5.30
N PRO A 293 -12.36 2.71 -6.03
CA PRO A 293 -11.29 3.50 -5.44
C PRO A 293 -11.80 4.31 -4.26
N GLU A 294 -11.20 4.11 -3.09
CA GLU A 294 -11.45 4.87 -1.86
C GLU A 294 -10.15 5.46 -1.34
N GLY A 295 -10.25 6.37 -0.38
CA GLY A 295 -9.09 6.92 0.31
C GLY A 295 -9.20 6.72 1.82
N TYR A 296 -8.09 6.42 2.49
CA TYR A 296 -8.02 6.11 3.91
C TYR A 296 -6.93 6.92 4.65
N GLY A 297 -6.96 6.90 5.98
CA GLY A 297 -5.92 7.54 6.83
C GLY A 297 -6.18 9.00 7.17
N GLY A 298 -6.97 9.72 6.35
CA GLY A 298 -7.16 11.16 6.46
C GLY A 298 -5.93 11.94 6.00
N TYR A 299 -5.97 13.27 6.06
CA TYR A 299 -4.93 14.16 5.54
C TYR A 299 -4.62 15.32 6.48
N TYR A 300 -3.52 16.02 6.20
CA TYR A 300 -2.93 17.09 7.02
C TYR A 300 -3.87 18.24 7.44
N ASP A 301 -5.00 18.43 6.74
CA ASP A 301 -5.99 19.49 6.96
C ASP A 301 -7.28 18.97 7.64
N ASN A 302 -7.32 17.70 8.08
CA ASN A 302 -8.40 17.24 8.93
C ASN A 302 -8.25 17.74 10.37
N ILE A 303 -9.39 17.97 11.04
CA ILE A 303 -9.49 18.39 12.45
C ILE A 303 -10.20 17.33 13.28
N SER A 304 -9.88 17.28 14.59
CA SER A 304 -10.56 16.43 15.59
C SER A 304 -10.30 14.92 15.42
N LYS A 305 -11.10 14.07 16.07
CA LYS A 305 -11.02 12.60 16.14
C LYS A 305 -11.15 11.94 14.76
N VAL A 306 -10.06 11.93 14.00
CA VAL A 306 -9.98 11.24 12.71
C VAL A 306 -9.57 9.80 12.98
N ALA A 307 -10.22 8.85 12.34
CA ALA A 307 -9.84 7.45 12.40
C ALA A 307 -8.94 7.12 11.20
N ALA A 308 -7.79 6.48 11.43
CA ALA A 308 -6.97 5.95 10.35
C ALA A 308 -7.73 4.91 9.48
N ASN A 309 -8.69 4.22 10.10
CA ASN A 309 -9.56 3.25 9.46
C ASN A 309 -10.84 3.88 8.83
N SER A 310 -10.97 5.21 8.85
CA SER A 310 -12.07 5.87 8.14
C SER A 310 -11.77 5.99 6.65
N ASN A 311 -12.81 5.82 5.85
CA ASN A 311 -12.72 6.00 4.41
C ASN A 311 -13.36 7.31 3.95
N SER A 312 -12.87 7.81 2.84
CA SER A 312 -13.41 8.94 2.10
C SER A 312 -13.55 8.57 0.62
N GLY A 313 -14.33 9.35 -0.12
CA GLY A 313 -14.28 9.26 -1.57
C GLY A 313 -12.87 9.58 -2.11
N THR A 314 -12.65 9.25 -3.38
CA THR A 314 -11.41 9.57 -4.10
C THR A 314 -11.58 10.82 -4.93
N PRO A 315 -11.32 12.02 -4.38
CA PRO A 315 -11.22 13.20 -5.22
C PRO A 315 -10.07 13.00 -6.22
N GLY A 316 -10.18 13.59 -7.41
CA GLY A 316 -9.11 13.55 -8.40
C GLY A 316 -7.81 14.20 -7.88
N ALA A 317 -6.74 14.15 -8.66
CA ALA A 317 -5.43 14.68 -8.30
C ALA A 317 -5.46 16.07 -7.62
N ASN A 318 -5.16 16.09 -6.32
CA ASN A 318 -5.12 17.28 -5.46
C ASN A 318 -4.05 17.12 -4.35
N ASP A 319 -3.92 18.11 -3.48
CA ASP A 319 -2.90 18.18 -2.42
C ASP A 319 -3.13 17.25 -1.23
N GLN A 320 -4.29 16.63 -1.12
CA GLN A 320 -4.72 15.82 0.02
C GLN A 320 -4.56 14.32 -0.23
N GLN A 321 -4.32 13.88 -1.47
CA GLN A 321 -4.29 12.46 -1.83
C GLN A 321 -2.87 12.00 -2.17
N GLY A 322 -2.52 10.83 -1.67
CA GLY A 322 -1.30 10.07 -1.96
C GLY A 322 -1.62 8.59 -2.11
N PHE A 323 -0.61 7.74 -1.98
CA PHE A 323 -0.78 6.29 -2.03
C PHE A 323 0.42 5.59 -1.39
N ARG A 324 0.22 4.30 -1.09
CA ARG A 324 1.29 3.37 -0.76
C ARG A 324 1.14 2.06 -1.53
N VAL A 325 2.22 1.31 -1.53
CA VAL A 325 2.38 0.09 -2.33
C VAL A 325 2.38 -1.15 -1.43
N THR A 326 1.88 -2.26 -1.97
CA THR A 326 2.04 -3.62 -1.42
C THR A 326 2.83 -4.47 -2.41
N LEU A 327 3.67 -5.38 -1.89
CA LEU A 327 4.34 -6.40 -2.70
C LEU A 327 3.51 -7.68 -2.70
N TYR A 328 3.40 -8.28 -3.88
CA TYR A 328 2.84 -9.61 -4.09
C TYR A 328 3.94 -10.53 -4.61
N ARG A 329 3.96 -11.75 -4.08
CA ARG A 329 4.81 -12.82 -4.60
C ARG A 329 4.16 -13.40 -5.86
N ASN A 330 4.96 -13.65 -6.88
CA ASN A 330 4.52 -14.34 -8.09
C ASN A 330 4.50 -15.86 -7.88
N GLU A 331 3.59 -16.52 -8.60
CA GLU A 331 3.47 -17.98 -8.65
C GLU A 331 4.56 -18.65 -9.49
#